data_AF-A0A485LQV9-F1
#
_entry.id   AF-A0A485LQV9-F1
#
_cell.length_a   1.000
_cell.length_b   1.000
_cell.length_c   1.000
_cell.angle_alpha   90.00
_cell.angle_beta   90.00
_cell.angle_gamma   90.00
#
_symmetry.space_group_name_H-M   'P 1'
#
loop_
_entity.id
_entity.type
_entity.pdbx_description
1 polymer ?
#
loop_
_entity_poly.entity_id
_entity_poly.type
_entity_poly.pdbx_seq_one_letter_code
_entity_poly.pdbx_strand_id
1 'polypeptide(L)'
;MLQLVLVVVGDNRPLVVEIEATSLVGVLQSKIKDAKTGSIRCDASHLELFLALKNNAWLSDNDPDLNGLSQPAEGNTVLPLYANDNKRMKTTVKLARYFSGGKYPEISDEADGIIHVVVVVPTGVLPGPPTSVIAMAPTSVLPSVVPSICVTELLQNNSAPHLEFMESMKQPLGFKIPVLVAQYVSTWPDSFIQGNAEYGVCIDEYLEGTIVGTSESAVVSLDSLWLKLFMCLCKCTIFRDESHASSSRPGLRPDAVIVKGNVLVGKCEAKASEKQIATATLELTEKMADAAYTTFPRGRTCIPAWTTCAGLIQLHQLSYNPHTNIYESKILEMYHTTNFNDRQRFVVDLFKILKWVTPIEQPNALMHLFPQLRNITPNGHYVTWLKAGLVKEFRKNAEIDMTIIHRVYNANLQHVERGVCGPISVTITSIGQTLQNALVNFQGNRDSIVRQVQTALEELHNIGVAHCDVRAANVFVLLGDNRVILGDLEYCRPLDASPPNVKCCPKDGSCKTALELDEYQFRAFVDELARM
;
A
#
# COMPACT_ATOMS: atom_id res chain seq x y z
N MET A 1 17.18 26.48 -12.35
CA MET A 1 16.85 26.35 -13.79
C MET A 1 17.57 25.14 -14.37
N LEU A 2 16.87 24.31 -15.15
CA LEU A 2 17.41 23.14 -15.87
C LEU A 2 17.37 23.44 -17.37
N GLN A 3 18.39 22.98 -18.10
CA GLN A 3 18.39 22.95 -19.56
C GLN A 3 18.26 21.49 -20.02
N LEU A 4 17.10 21.14 -20.57
CA LEU A 4 16.80 19.77 -21.00
C LEU A 4 16.90 19.67 -22.52
N VAL A 5 17.63 18.66 -22.99
CA VAL A 5 17.67 18.28 -24.41
C VAL A 5 16.73 17.08 -24.63
N LEU A 6 15.84 17.19 -25.59
CA LEU A 6 14.78 16.21 -25.86
C LEU A 6 14.83 15.73 -27.29
N VAL A 7 14.50 14.47 -27.52
CA VAL A 7 14.27 13.93 -28.87
C VAL A 7 12.79 13.61 -29.03
N VAL A 8 12.18 14.07 -30.12
CA VAL A 8 10.79 13.71 -30.46
C VAL A 8 10.87 12.53 -31.42
N VAL A 9 10.15 11.45 -31.11
CA VAL A 9 10.20 10.23 -31.93
C VAL A 9 9.65 10.51 -33.32
N GLY A 10 10.40 10.12 -34.35
CA GLY A 10 10.09 10.43 -35.75
C GLY A 10 10.52 11.83 -36.19
N ASP A 11 11.24 12.58 -35.35
CA ASP A 11 11.78 13.91 -35.67
C ASP A 11 13.31 13.91 -35.53
N ASN A 12 14.00 14.30 -36.60
CA ASN A 12 15.47 14.23 -36.69
C ASN A 12 16.20 15.37 -35.94
N ARG A 13 15.47 16.25 -35.24
CA ARG A 13 16.06 17.42 -34.56
C ARG A 13 15.80 17.43 -33.06
N PRO A 14 16.86 17.33 -32.22
CA PRO A 14 16.76 17.55 -30.79
C PRO A 14 16.21 18.95 -30.46
N LEU A 15 15.43 19.03 -29.39
CA LEU A 15 14.82 20.25 -28.88
C LEU A 15 15.46 20.60 -27.54
N VAL A 16 15.83 21.85 -27.32
CA VAL A 16 16.33 22.33 -26.02
C VAL A 16 15.24 23.14 -25.33
N VAL A 17 14.94 22.83 -24.08
CA VAL A 17 13.94 23.52 -23.26
C VAL A 17 14.55 23.92 -21.91
N GLU A 18 14.47 25.21 -21.59
CA GLU A 18 14.80 25.74 -20.27
C GLU A 18 13.57 25.70 -19.35
N ILE A 19 13.71 25.13 -18.15
CA ILE A 19 12.60 24.96 -17.21
C ILE A 19 13.07 24.89 -15.76
N GLU A 20 12.29 25.40 -14.80
CA GLU A 20 12.66 25.29 -13.39
C GLU A 20 12.52 23.86 -12.87
N ALA A 21 13.51 23.39 -12.09
CA ALA A 21 13.51 22.04 -11.52
C ALA A 21 12.30 21.76 -10.62
N THR A 22 11.74 22.80 -10.01
CA THR A 22 10.53 22.72 -9.17
C THR A 22 9.24 22.57 -9.97
N SER A 23 9.28 22.77 -11.30
CA SER A 23 8.14 22.63 -12.20
C SER A 23 7.69 21.17 -12.32
N LEU A 24 6.40 20.98 -12.61
CA LEU A 24 5.84 19.66 -12.90
C LEU A 24 6.16 19.21 -14.32
N VAL A 25 6.16 17.90 -14.56
CA VAL A 25 6.31 17.31 -15.90
C VAL A 25 5.21 17.81 -16.86
N GLY A 26 4.00 18.09 -16.38
CA GLY A 26 2.94 18.70 -17.20
C GLY A 26 3.28 20.09 -17.76
N VAL A 27 4.11 20.86 -17.05
CA VAL A 27 4.62 22.15 -17.53
C VAL A 27 5.66 21.93 -18.63
N LEU A 28 6.48 20.88 -18.51
CA LEU A 28 7.43 20.49 -19.56
C LEU A 28 6.70 20.07 -20.85
N GLN A 29 5.63 19.27 -20.74
CA GLN A 29 4.78 18.92 -21.90
C GLN A 29 4.24 20.17 -22.63
N SER A 30 3.78 21.16 -21.87
CA SER A 30 3.27 22.42 -22.43
C SER A 30 4.37 23.17 -23.18
N LYS A 31 5.56 23.31 -22.57
CA LYS A 31 6.72 23.94 -23.22
C LYS A 31 7.16 23.23 -24.50
N ILE A 32 7.12 21.90 -24.54
CA ILE A 32 7.47 21.11 -25.73
C ILE A 32 6.48 21.38 -26.87
N LYS A 33 5.17 21.41 -26.57
CA LYS A 33 4.14 21.76 -27.55
C LYS A 33 4.35 23.18 -28.08
N ASP A 34 4.58 24.15 -27.19
CA ASP A 34 4.79 25.56 -27.56
C ASP A 34 6.03 25.74 -28.45
N ALA A 35 7.11 25.02 -28.15
CA ALA A 35 8.35 25.07 -28.92
C ALA A 35 8.28 24.35 -30.27
N LYS A 36 7.34 23.41 -30.47
CA LYS A 36 7.12 22.67 -31.72
C LYS A 36 5.66 22.71 -32.20
N THR A 37 5.04 23.89 -32.16
CA THR A 37 3.63 24.14 -32.56
C THR A 37 3.30 23.70 -34.00
N GLY A 38 4.27 23.68 -34.92
CA GLY A 38 4.07 23.22 -36.30
C GLY A 38 4.07 21.69 -36.48
N SER A 39 4.79 20.96 -35.61
CA SER A 39 5.01 19.51 -35.74
C SER A 39 4.15 18.70 -34.76
N ILE A 40 3.87 19.25 -33.57
CA ILE A 40 3.05 18.60 -32.54
C ILE A 40 1.65 19.20 -32.59
N ARG A 41 0.71 18.45 -33.16
CA ARG A 41 -0.68 18.91 -33.34
C ARG A 41 -1.66 18.42 -32.26
N CYS A 42 -1.23 17.49 -31.40
CA CYS A 42 -2.03 17.00 -30.29
C CYS A 42 -1.96 17.95 -29.07
N ASP A 43 -2.79 17.69 -28.07
CA ASP A 43 -2.69 18.38 -26.79
C ASP A 43 -1.42 18.01 -26.03
N ALA A 44 -0.88 18.98 -25.29
CA ALA A 44 0.34 18.79 -24.51
C ALA A 44 0.16 17.63 -23.51
N SER A 45 -1.04 17.47 -22.96
CA SER A 45 -1.42 16.37 -22.06
C SER A 45 -1.32 14.99 -22.72
N HIS A 46 -1.35 14.90 -24.04
CA HIS A 46 -1.23 13.65 -24.79
C HIS A 46 0.21 13.29 -25.16
N LEU A 47 1.18 14.18 -24.90
CA LEU A 47 2.59 13.86 -25.10
C LEU A 47 3.07 12.87 -24.04
N GLU A 48 3.70 11.78 -24.45
CA GLU A 48 4.33 10.87 -23.50
C GLU A 48 5.81 11.17 -23.37
N LEU A 49 6.28 11.37 -22.13
CA LEU A 49 7.67 11.71 -21.84
C LEU A 49 8.34 10.55 -21.11
N PHE A 50 9.51 10.16 -21.59
CA PHE A 50 10.32 9.09 -21.03
C PHE A 50 11.75 9.56 -20.79
N LEU A 51 12.40 9.07 -19.74
CA LEU A 51 13.82 9.33 -19.48
C LEU A 51 14.68 8.67 -20.55
N ALA A 52 15.57 9.43 -21.18
CA ALA A 52 16.50 8.93 -22.19
C ALA A 52 17.71 8.25 -21.51
N LEU A 53 17.45 7.16 -20.79
CA LEU A 53 18.48 6.41 -20.06
C LEU A 53 18.86 5.13 -20.81
N LYS A 54 20.15 4.90 -21.02
CA LYS A 54 20.73 3.65 -21.51
C LYS A 54 21.74 3.15 -20.48
N ASN A 55 21.57 1.93 -19.98
CA ASN A 55 22.43 1.35 -18.94
C ASN A 55 22.63 2.27 -17.71
N ASN A 56 21.56 2.95 -17.27
CA ASN A 56 21.55 3.93 -16.18
C ASN A 56 22.41 5.20 -16.41
N ALA A 57 22.84 5.48 -17.63
CA ALA A 57 23.44 6.76 -18.02
C ALA A 57 22.53 7.51 -19.01
N TRP A 58 22.67 8.84 -19.07
CA TRP A 58 21.96 9.62 -20.07
C TRP A 58 22.43 9.28 -21.48
N LEU A 59 21.51 9.32 -22.45
CA LEU A 59 21.78 8.95 -23.83
C LEU A 59 22.66 10.02 -24.49
N SER A 60 23.78 9.62 -25.08
CA SER A 60 24.64 10.53 -25.86
C SER A 60 24.05 10.80 -27.24
N ASP A 61 24.27 12.02 -27.76
CA ASP A 61 23.96 12.46 -29.13
C ASP A 61 24.71 11.67 -30.22
N ASN A 62 25.79 10.99 -29.85
CA ASN A 62 26.58 10.09 -30.69
C ASN A 62 26.10 8.62 -30.61
N ASP A 63 25.10 8.31 -29.79
CA ASP A 63 24.61 6.93 -29.64
C ASP A 63 23.82 6.50 -30.89
N PRO A 64 24.09 5.30 -31.46
CA PRO A 64 23.39 4.82 -32.66
C PRO A 64 21.88 4.68 -32.48
N ASP A 65 21.38 4.54 -31.24
CA ASP A 65 19.95 4.44 -30.95
C ASP A 65 19.20 5.73 -31.32
N LEU A 66 19.87 6.88 -31.40
CA LEU A 66 19.22 8.13 -31.84
C LEU A 66 18.76 8.08 -33.29
N ASN A 67 19.48 7.36 -34.14
CA ASN A 67 19.04 7.12 -35.52
C ASN A 67 17.75 6.29 -35.53
N GLY A 68 17.61 5.35 -34.58
CA GLY A 68 16.38 4.59 -34.37
C GLY A 68 15.24 5.47 -33.88
N LEU A 69 15.48 6.31 -32.86
CA LEU A 69 14.46 7.22 -32.31
C LEU A 69 14.01 8.31 -33.30
N SER A 70 14.85 8.62 -34.28
CA SER A 70 14.52 9.54 -35.38
C SER A 70 13.53 8.93 -36.40
N GLN A 71 13.31 7.61 -36.37
CA GLN A 71 12.29 6.96 -37.20
C GLN A 71 10.90 7.05 -36.55
N PRO A 72 9.80 7.05 -37.35
CA PRO A 72 8.44 7.02 -36.82
C PRO A 72 8.23 5.87 -35.83
N ALA A 73 7.28 6.01 -34.90
CA ALA A 73 7.04 5.01 -33.86
C ALA A 73 6.59 3.64 -34.40
N GLU A 74 5.93 3.61 -35.55
CA GLU A 74 5.45 2.38 -36.18
C GLU A 74 6.62 1.54 -36.72
N GLY A 75 6.73 0.30 -36.22
CA GLY A 75 7.81 -0.62 -36.60
C GLY A 75 9.19 -0.28 -36.02
N ASN A 76 9.28 0.69 -35.09
CA ASN A 76 10.54 1.11 -34.49
C ASN A 76 11.01 0.10 -33.44
N THR A 77 12.13 -0.59 -33.72
CA THR A 77 12.70 -1.60 -32.82
C THR A 77 13.49 -1.00 -31.65
N VAL A 78 13.87 0.28 -31.74
CA VAL A 78 14.64 0.99 -30.71
C VAL A 78 13.71 1.66 -29.69
N LEU A 79 12.55 2.15 -30.13
CA LEU A 79 11.59 2.86 -29.28
C LEU A 79 11.22 2.10 -27.98
N PRO A 80 10.91 0.79 -27.98
CA PRO A 80 10.56 0.05 -26.77
C PRO A 80 11.66 0.02 -25.69
N LEU A 81 12.93 0.21 -26.07
CA LEU A 81 14.04 0.28 -25.13
C LEU A 81 13.97 1.54 -24.25
N TYR A 82 13.31 2.59 -24.73
CA TYR A 82 13.20 3.89 -24.08
C TYR A 82 11.77 4.21 -23.61
N ALA A 83 10.77 3.87 -24.41
CA ALA A 83 9.34 4.04 -24.11
C ALA A 83 8.79 2.84 -23.32
N ASN A 84 9.12 2.77 -22.03
CA ASN A 84 8.59 1.79 -21.09
C ASN A 84 8.23 2.42 -19.75
N ASP A 85 7.40 1.74 -18.96
CA ASP A 85 6.84 2.29 -17.71
C ASP A 85 7.89 2.67 -16.66
N ASN A 86 9.05 1.99 -16.64
CA ASN A 86 10.13 2.30 -15.71
C ASN A 86 10.80 3.66 -15.99
N LYS A 87 10.74 4.11 -17.24
CA LYS A 87 11.32 5.38 -17.71
C LYS A 87 10.25 6.46 -17.91
N ARG A 88 8.96 6.12 -17.82
CA ARG A 88 7.85 7.05 -18.04
C ARG A 88 7.78 8.12 -16.95
N MET A 89 7.70 9.38 -17.38
CA MET A 89 7.60 10.54 -16.51
C MET A 89 6.12 10.82 -16.20
N LYS A 90 5.77 10.95 -14.92
CA LYS A 90 4.40 11.22 -14.49
C LYS A 90 4.13 12.72 -14.49
N THR A 91 3.04 13.15 -15.11
CA THR A 91 2.67 14.57 -15.31
C THR A 91 2.57 15.38 -14.02
N THR A 92 2.20 14.74 -12.91
CA THR A 92 2.03 15.35 -11.58
C THR A 92 3.30 15.38 -10.73
N VAL A 93 4.44 14.91 -11.25
CA VAL A 93 5.71 14.84 -10.53
C VAL A 93 6.60 16.03 -10.88
N LYS A 94 7.37 16.52 -9.90
CA LYS A 94 8.36 17.59 -10.10
C LYS A 94 9.58 17.10 -10.88
N LEU A 95 10.13 17.92 -11.75
CA LEU A 95 11.32 17.61 -12.57
C LEU A 95 12.56 17.29 -11.72
N ALA A 96 12.71 17.94 -10.56
CA ALA A 96 13.81 17.67 -9.62
C ALA A 96 13.91 16.19 -9.21
N ARG A 97 12.78 15.47 -9.16
CA ARG A 97 12.78 14.03 -8.84
C ARG A 97 13.48 13.17 -9.89
N TYR A 98 13.59 13.68 -11.12
CA TYR A 98 14.18 12.98 -12.25
C TYR A 98 15.60 13.45 -12.57
N PHE A 99 15.95 14.70 -12.25
CA PHE A 99 17.17 15.33 -12.77
C PHE A 99 18.13 15.89 -11.70
N SER A 100 17.76 15.91 -10.41
CA SER A 100 18.59 16.47 -9.32
C SER A 100 19.46 15.42 -8.59
N GLY A 101 19.73 14.27 -9.20
CA GLY A 101 20.50 13.19 -8.57
C GLY A 101 19.71 12.34 -7.56
N GLY A 102 20.23 11.14 -7.27
CA GLY A 102 19.60 10.15 -6.38
C GLY A 102 19.27 8.85 -7.10
N LYS A 103 18.00 8.65 -7.48
CA LYS A 103 17.56 7.45 -8.23
C LYS A 103 18.06 7.44 -9.68
N TYR A 104 18.24 8.63 -10.27
CA TYR A 104 18.68 8.83 -11.64
C TYR A 104 19.93 9.70 -11.65
N PRO A 105 20.76 9.66 -12.72
CA PRO A 105 21.95 10.49 -12.80
C PRO A 105 21.59 11.98 -12.71
N GLU A 106 22.40 12.74 -11.99
CA GLU A 106 22.27 14.19 -11.95
C GLU A 106 22.64 14.79 -13.32
N ILE A 107 22.00 15.89 -13.69
CA ILE A 107 22.44 16.68 -14.85
C ILE A 107 23.67 17.47 -14.41
N SER A 108 24.83 17.17 -15.00
CA SER A 108 26.06 17.95 -14.83
C SER A 108 26.18 19.00 -15.93
N ASP A 109 26.60 20.21 -15.57
CA ASP A 109 26.83 21.31 -16.52
C ASP A 109 27.99 21.06 -17.51
N GLU A 110 28.78 19.98 -17.33
CA GLU A 110 29.98 19.68 -18.12
C GLU A 110 29.74 18.72 -19.31
N ALA A 111 28.50 18.26 -19.52
CA ALA A 111 28.21 17.18 -20.46
C ALA A 111 27.50 17.68 -21.73
N ASP A 112 28.29 18.14 -22.70
CA ASP A 112 27.83 18.45 -24.05
C ASP A 112 27.29 17.19 -24.76
N GLY A 113 26.26 17.34 -25.58
CA GLY A 113 25.77 16.26 -26.44
C GLY A 113 24.99 15.16 -25.71
N ILE A 114 24.20 15.51 -24.69
CA ILE A 114 23.37 14.54 -23.96
C ILE A 114 21.88 14.77 -24.19
N ILE A 115 21.14 13.69 -24.44
CA ILE A 115 19.68 13.63 -24.53
C ILE A 115 19.10 13.16 -23.20
N HIS A 116 18.15 13.93 -22.69
CA HIS A 116 17.56 13.75 -21.36
C HIS A 116 16.18 13.09 -21.41
N VAL A 117 15.40 13.41 -22.45
CA VAL A 117 13.99 12.99 -22.57
C VAL A 117 13.67 12.50 -23.99
N VAL A 118 13.00 11.37 -24.08
CA VAL A 118 12.35 10.88 -25.31
C VAL A 118 10.87 11.26 -25.26
N VAL A 119 10.40 11.95 -26.29
CA VAL A 119 9.02 12.44 -26.44
C VAL A 119 8.31 11.61 -27.49
N VAL A 120 7.26 10.90 -27.09
CA VAL A 120 6.41 10.14 -28.01
C VAL A 120 5.14 10.93 -28.27
N VAL A 121 4.85 11.17 -29.55
CA VAL A 121 3.62 11.79 -30.02
C VAL A 121 2.67 10.67 -30.45
N PRO A 122 1.46 10.56 -29.87
CA PRO A 122 0.50 9.54 -30.27
C PRO A 122 0.10 9.70 -31.75
N THR A 123 0.32 8.67 -32.56
CA THR A 123 -0.17 8.61 -33.95
C THR A 123 -1.67 8.35 -33.94
N GLY A 124 -2.48 9.34 -34.36
CA GLY A 124 -3.93 9.18 -34.45
C GLY A 124 -4.78 10.46 -34.43
N VAL A 125 -4.21 11.65 -34.25
CA VAL A 125 -4.97 12.91 -34.31
C VAL A 125 -4.76 13.58 -35.67
N LEU A 126 -5.59 13.25 -36.65
CA LEU A 126 -5.66 13.96 -37.92
C LEU A 126 -6.26 15.36 -37.73
N PRO A 127 -5.64 16.44 -38.24
CA PRO A 127 -6.32 17.69 -38.56
C PRO A 127 -6.68 17.68 -40.05
N GLY A 128 -7.94 18.02 -40.37
CA GLY A 128 -8.43 18.09 -41.74
C GLY A 128 -7.74 19.16 -42.60
N PRO A 129 -7.72 19.01 -43.94
CA PRO A 129 -7.30 20.05 -44.88
C PRO A 129 -8.42 21.07 -45.17
N PRO A 130 -8.07 22.25 -45.74
CA PRO A 130 -8.96 23.41 -45.82
C PRO A 130 -10.02 23.30 -46.92
N THR A 131 -11.06 24.08 -46.70
CA THR A 131 -12.25 24.39 -47.50
C THR A 131 -12.09 24.25 -49.03
N SER A 132 -12.90 23.38 -49.65
CA SER A 132 -13.54 23.67 -50.94
C SER A 132 -14.78 22.80 -51.17
N VAL A 133 -15.85 23.51 -51.52
CA VAL A 133 -17.24 23.18 -51.84
C VAL A 133 -17.40 21.91 -52.71
N ILE A 134 -18.37 21.04 -52.38
CA ILE A 134 -19.49 20.55 -53.23
C ILE A 134 -20.32 19.50 -52.44
N ALA A 135 -21.64 19.59 -52.60
CA ALA A 135 -22.71 18.95 -51.83
C ALA A 135 -22.83 17.42 -51.99
N MET A 136 -23.34 16.73 -50.95
CA MET A 136 -24.62 15.98 -50.94
C MET A 136 -24.73 15.00 -49.73
N ALA A 137 -25.74 15.25 -48.87
CA ALA A 137 -26.55 14.33 -48.03
C ALA A 137 -25.89 13.36 -47.00
N PRO A 138 -26.61 12.97 -45.92
CA PRO A 138 -26.01 12.86 -44.59
C PRO A 138 -25.81 11.41 -44.09
N THR A 139 -24.67 11.18 -43.44
CA THR A 139 -24.57 10.18 -42.35
C THR A 139 -23.57 10.70 -41.33
N SER A 140 -24.09 11.42 -40.34
CA SER A 140 -23.35 11.81 -39.14
C SER A 140 -23.11 10.57 -38.27
N VAL A 141 -21.90 10.03 -38.26
CA VAL A 141 -21.42 9.24 -37.14
C VAL A 141 -20.35 10.08 -36.46
N LEU A 142 -20.75 10.76 -35.38
CA LEU A 142 -19.83 11.39 -34.45
C LEU A 142 -18.75 10.38 -34.03
N PRO A 143 -17.47 10.77 -33.85
CA PRO A 143 -16.53 9.91 -33.14
C PRO A 143 -17.13 9.62 -31.76
N SER A 144 -17.43 8.34 -31.52
CA SER A 144 -17.97 7.82 -30.27
C SER A 144 -17.11 8.31 -29.11
N VAL A 145 -17.59 9.30 -28.37
CA VAL A 145 -17.03 9.66 -27.07
C VAL A 145 -17.31 8.46 -26.17
N VAL A 146 -16.28 7.68 -25.85
CA VAL A 146 -16.42 6.56 -24.91
C VAL A 146 -16.91 7.15 -23.58
N PRO A 147 -18.07 6.70 -23.06
CA PRO A 147 -18.68 7.32 -21.90
C PRO A 147 -17.79 7.13 -20.66
N SER A 148 -17.67 8.16 -19.83
CA SER A 148 -17.08 8.02 -18.50
C SER A 148 -18.14 7.47 -17.55
N ILE A 149 -17.83 6.37 -16.87
CA ILE A 149 -18.73 5.65 -15.96
C ILE A 149 -18.12 5.68 -14.56
N CYS A 150 -18.88 6.19 -13.59
CA CYS A 150 -18.50 6.23 -12.18
C CYS A 150 -18.77 4.88 -11.51
N VAL A 151 -17.77 4.00 -11.48
CA VAL A 151 -17.89 2.67 -10.90
C VAL A 151 -18.01 2.73 -9.39
N THR A 152 -17.38 3.70 -8.72
CA THR A 152 -17.56 3.86 -7.27
C THR A 152 -19.02 4.11 -6.90
N GLU A 153 -19.74 4.92 -7.68
CA GLU A 153 -21.18 5.14 -7.48
C GLU A 153 -22.00 3.88 -7.77
N LEU A 154 -21.67 3.13 -8.82
CA LEU A 154 -22.32 1.85 -9.12
C LEU A 154 -22.15 0.84 -7.98
N LEU A 155 -20.95 0.74 -7.40
CA LEU A 155 -20.67 -0.13 -6.26
C LEU A 155 -21.48 0.29 -5.02
N GLN A 156 -21.58 1.60 -4.74
CA GLN A 156 -22.36 2.13 -3.63
C GLN A 156 -23.85 1.82 -3.80
N ASN A 157 -24.41 2.12 -4.98
CA ASN A 157 -25.83 1.92 -5.29
C ASN A 157 -26.26 0.45 -5.27
N ASN A 158 -25.31 -0.47 -5.52
CA ASN A 158 -25.56 -1.91 -5.52
C ASN A 158 -25.05 -2.62 -4.26
N SER A 159 -24.52 -1.89 -3.28
CA SER A 159 -23.95 -2.49 -2.07
C SER A 159 -24.99 -3.16 -1.18
N ALA A 160 -24.56 -4.19 -0.44
CA ALA A 160 -25.42 -4.95 0.47
C ALA A 160 -24.76 -5.06 1.86
N PRO A 161 -24.78 -4.00 2.68
CA PRO A 161 -24.02 -3.91 3.95
C PRO A 161 -24.34 -5.02 4.96
N HIS A 162 -25.55 -5.60 4.88
CA HIS A 162 -26.04 -6.61 5.80
C HIS A 162 -25.59 -8.04 5.46
N LEU A 163 -25.12 -8.30 4.23
CA LEU A 163 -24.83 -9.66 3.76
C LEU A 163 -23.45 -10.14 4.17
N GLU A 164 -23.34 -11.41 4.57
CA GLU A 164 -22.06 -12.09 4.71
C GLU A 164 -21.24 -12.10 3.42
N PHE A 165 -19.91 -12.16 3.52
CA PHE A 165 -19.04 -12.20 2.34
C PHE A 165 -19.49 -13.29 1.35
N MET A 166 -19.75 -14.50 1.87
CA MET A 166 -20.22 -15.64 1.07
C MET A 166 -21.61 -15.47 0.49
N GLU A 167 -22.49 -14.72 1.17
CA GLU A 167 -23.81 -14.41 0.65
C GLU A 167 -23.73 -13.36 -0.45
N SER A 168 -22.88 -12.35 -0.28
CA SER A 168 -22.62 -11.33 -1.29
C SER A 168 -22.04 -11.94 -2.58
N MET A 169 -21.17 -12.95 -2.47
CA MET A 169 -20.61 -13.64 -3.64
C MET A 169 -21.66 -14.39 -4.49
N LYS A 170 -22.78 -14.79 -3.89
CA LYS A 170 -23.90 -15.45 -4.59
C LYS A 170 -24.81 -14.45 -5.30
N GLN A 171 -24.76 -13.17 -4.93
CA GLN A 171 -25.57 -12.14 -5.56
C GLN A 171 -25.01 -11.75 -6.94
N PRO A 172 -25.88 -11.37 -7.89
CA PRO A 172 -25.41 -10.75 -9.12
C PRO A 172 -24.73 -9.40 -8.83
N LEU A 173 -23.82 -9.00 -9.73
CA LEU A 173 -23.12 -7.72 -9.60
C LEU A 173 -24.09 -6.54 -9.66
N GLY A 174 -25.11 -6.62 -10.51
CA GLY A 174 -26.16 -5.59 -10.68
C GLY A 174 -25.83 -4.53 -11.72
N PHE A 175 -24.62 -4.54 -12.29
CA PHE A 175 -24.19 -3.67 -13.37
C PHE A 175 -23.12 -4.35 -14.23
N LYS A 176 -22.87 -3.80 -15.43
CA LYS A 176 -21.80 -4.24 -16.34
C LYS A 176 -20.52 -3.46 -16.06
N ILE A 177 -19.39 -4.14 -16.08
CA ILE A 177 -18.07 -3.59 -15.78
C ILE A 177 -17.57 -2.77 -17.00
N PRO A 178 -17.21 -1.49 -16.82
CA PRO A 178 -16.64 -0.69 -17.91
C PRO A 178 -15.28 -1.21 -18.37
N VAL A 179 -15.09 -1.38 -19.68
CA VAL A 179 -13.80 -1.72 -20.30
C VAL A 179 -13.61 -0.86 -21.55
N LEU A 180 -12.36 -0.60 -21.92
CA LEU A 180 -12.06 0.25 -23.09
C LEU A 180 -12.10 -0.56 -24.39
N VAL A 181 -11.63 -1.81 -24.35
CA VAL A 181 -11.51 -2.67 -25.53
C VAL A 181 -12.87 -3.26 -25.92
N ALA A 182 -13.41 -2.81 -27.05
CA ALA A 182 -14.72 -3.23 -27.57
C ALA A 182 -14.83 -4.75 -27.85
N GLN A 183 -13.70 -5.43 -28.09
CA GLN A 183 -13.66 -6.87 -28.27
C GLN A 183 -14.16 -7.61 -27.01
N TYR A 184 -13.78 -7.16 -25.81
CA TYR A 184 -14.21 -7.81 -24.56
C TYR A 184 -15.72 -7.66 -24.33
N VAL A 185 -16.30 -6.52 -24.71
CA VAL A 185 -17.75 -6.29 -24.69
C VAL A 185 -18.47 -7.23 -25.67
N SER A 186 -17.90 -7.44 -26.86
CA SER A 186 -18.47 -8.33 -27.86
C SER A 186 -18.38 -9.80 -27.44
N THR A 187 -17.29 -10.18 -26.76
CA THR A 187 -17.09 -11.55 -26.25
C THR A 187 -17.95 -11.85 -25.03
N TRP A 188 -18.09 -10.91 -24.09
CA TRP A 188 -18.87 -11.09 -22.86
C TRP A 188 -19.86 -9.93 -22.63
N PRO A 189 -20.91 -9.85 -23.46
CA PRO A 189 -21.85 -8.72 -23.43
C PRO A 189 -22.63 -8.62 -22.12
N ASP A 190 -22.77 -9.71 -21.37
CA ASP A 190 -23.45 -9.71 -20.07
C ASP A 190 -22.57 -9.20 -18.93
N SER A 191 -21.25 -9.22 -19.11
CA SER A 191 -20.28 -8.80 -18.07
C SER A 191 -19.77 -7.39 -18.29
N PHE A 192 -19.55 -7.00 -19.55
CA PHE A 192 -18.82 -5.78 -19.89
C PHE A 192 -19.66 -4.78 -20.67
N ILE A 193 -19.31 -3.50 -20.51
CA ILE A 193 -19.83 -2.37 -21.30
C ILE A 193 -18.65 -1.50 -21.73
N GLN A 194 -18.74 -0.88 -22.91
CA GLN A 194 -17.68 0.03 -23.34
C GLN A 194 -17.75 1.33 -22.56
N GLY A 195 -16.66 1.71 -21.89
CA GLY A 195 -16.62 2.91 -21.06
C GLY A 195 -15.26 3.15 -20.41
N ASN A 196 -14.98 4.39 -20.04
CA ASN A 196 -13.83 4.76 -19.23
C ASN A 196 -14.23 4.80 -17.75
N ALA A 197 -13.41 4.24 -16.86
CA ALA A 197 -13.66 4.17 -15.42
C ALA A 197 -12.47 4.68 -14.61
N GLU A 198 -12.67 4.87 -13.31
CA GLU A 198 -11.69 5.44 -12.37
C GLU A 198 -10.41 4.59 -12.23
N TYR A 199 -10.47 3.31 -12.57
CA TYR A 199 -9.30 2.42 -12.58
C TYR A 199 -8.48 2.45 -13.88
N GLY A 200 -8.93 3.19 -14.91
CA GLY A 200 -8.25 3.26 -16.21
C GLY A 200 -8.20 1.90 -16.92
N VAL A 201 -7.03 1.56 -17.47
CA VAL A 201 -6.81 0.36 -18.31
C VAL A 201 -6.57 -0.95 -17.53
N CYS A 202 -6.59 -0.94 -16.19
CA CYS A 202 -6.11 -2.08 -15.40
C CYS A 202 -6.86 -3.40 -15.65
N ILE A 203 -8.17 -3.33 -15.94
CA ILE A 203 -8.95 -4.52 -16.30
C ILE A 203 -8.64 -4.99 -17.72
N ASP A 204 -8.51 -4.06 -18.67
CA ASP A 204 -8.14 -4.38 -20.05
C ASP A 204 -6.75 -5.05 -20.09
N GLU A 205 -5.75 -4.49 -19.39
CA GLU A 205 -4.41 -5.06 -19.24
C GLU A 205 -4.43 -6.46 -18.59
N TYR A 206 -5.28 -6.66 -17.57
CA TYR A 206 -5.44 -7.97 -16.96
C TYR A 206 -6.04 -8.98 -17.95
N LEU A 207 -7.10 -8.61 -18.68
CA LEU A 207 -7.79 -9.48 -19.63
C LEU A 207 -6.93 -9.86 -20.84
N GLU A 208 -6.04 -8.98 -21.29
CA GLU A 208 -5.09 -9.24 -22.37
C GLU A 208 -4.18 -10.44 -22.05
N GLY A 209 -3.77 -10.59 -20.78
CA GLY A 209 -3.05 -11.77 -20.30
C GLY A 209 -1.55 -11.78 -20.61
N THR A 210 -0.95 -10.61 -20.74
CA THR A 210 0.45 -10.40 -21.20
C THR A 210 1.53 -10.76 -20.18
N ILE A 211 1.24 -11.64 -19.20
CA ILE A 211 2.18 -11.98 -18.12
C ILE A 211 3.06 -13.14 -18.56
N VAL A 212 4.19 -12.79 -19.17
CA VAL A 212 5.22 -13.73 -19.63
C VAL A 212 6.33 -13.82 -18.58
N GLY A 213 6.08 -14.53 -17.47
CA GLY A 213 7.15 -14.76 -16.49
C GLY A 213 6.76 -15.59 -15.28
N THR A 214 7.63 -16.54 -14.90
CA THR A 214 7.52 -17.35 -13.68
C THR A 214 8.28 -16.73 -12.49
N SER A 215 8.57 -15.42 -12.56
CA SER A 215 9.32 -14.70 -11.53
C SER A 215 8.39 -14.07 -10.49
N GLU A 216 8.90 -13.84 -9.28
CA GLU A 216 8.17 -13.10 -8.23
C GLU A 216 7.74 -11.71 -8.73
N SER A 217 8.59 -11.03 -9.50
CA SER A 217 8.26 -9.72 -10.10
C SER A 217 7.07 -9.76 -11.06
N ALA A 218 6.90 -10.87 -11.79
CA ALA A 218 5.76 -11.04 -12.68
C ALA A 218 4.46 -11.21 -11.88
N VAL A 219 4.50 -11.97 -10.79
CA VAL A 219 3.36 -12.14 -9.86
C VAL A 219 3.01 -10.81 -9.18
N VAL A 220 4.00 -10.05 -8.73
CA VAL A 220 3.77 -8.69 -8.18
C VAL A 220 3.10 -7.77 -9.20
N SER A 221 3.51 -7.84 -10.47
CA SER A 221 2.94 -7.00 -11.53
C SER A 221 1.49 -7.38 -11.82
N LEU A 222 1.22 -8.69 -11.91
CA LEU A 222 -0.13 -9.25 -12.01
C LEU A 222 -1.02 -8.78 -10.85
N ASP A 223 -0.54 -8.91 -9.62
CA ASP A 223 -1.32 -8.54 -8.44
C ASP A 223 -1.58 -7.04 -8.36
N SER A 224 -0.66 -6.23 -8.87
CA SER A 224 -0.82 -4.77 -8.92
C SER A 224 -2.00 -4.33 -9.78
N LEU A 225 -2.34 -5.07 -10.86
CA LEU A 225 -3.46 -4.71 -11.74
C LEU A 225 -4.80 -4.77 -11.01
N TRP A 226 -5.04 -5.84 -10.24
CA TRP A 226 -6.31 -6.06 -9.57
C TRP A 226 -6.36 -5.45 -8.15
N LEU A 227 -5.23 -5.41 -7.42
CA LEU A 227 -5.17 -4.76 -6.10
C LEU A 227 -5.44 -3.25 -6.19
N LYS A 228 -5.06 -2.61 -7.31
CA LYS A 228 -5.33 -1.19 -7.55
C LYS A 228 -6.82 -0.86 -7.57
N LEU A 229 -7.69 -1.82 -7.91
CA LEU A 229 -9.13 -1.60 -7.88
C LEU A 229 -9.64 -1.29 -6.47
N PHE A 230 -9.10 -1.97 -5.44
CA PHE A 230 -9.45 -1.66 -4.04
C PHE A 230 -9.06 -0.23 -3.66
N MET A 231 -7.92 0.27 -4.16
CA MET A 231 -7.47 1.64 -3.93
C MET A 231 -8.38 2.65 -4.63
N CYS A 232 -8.60 2.47 -5.93
CA CYS A 232 -9.35 3.40 -6.78
C CYS A 232 -10.84 3.43 -6.42
N LEU A 233 -11.44 2.26 -6.15
CA LEU A 233 -12.90 2.12 -6.05
C LEU A 233 -13.42 2.08 -4.62
N CYS A 234 -12.65 1.55 -3.67
CA CYS A 234 -13.09 1.36 -2.28
C CYS A 234 -12.31 2.22 -1.27
N LYS A 235 -11.37 3.06 -1.72
CA LYS A 235 -10.48 3.88 -0.87
C LYS A 235 -9.68 3.02 0.13
N CYS A 236 -9.30 1.82 -0.28
CA CYS A 236 -8.45 0.96 0.53
C CYS A 236 -6.97 1.37 0.43
N THR A 237 -6.23 1.13 1.50
CA THR A 237 -4.77 1.12 1.51
C THR A 237 -4.30 -0.32 1.32
N ILE A 238 -3.35 -0.52 0.41
CA ILE A 238 -2.68 -1.81 0.20
C ILE A 238 -1.33 -1.74 0.87
N PHE A 239 -1.11 -2.58 1.88
CA PHE A 239 0.20 -2.76 2.46
C PHE A 239 0.83 -4.03 1.91
N ARG A 240 2.11 -3.96 1.57
CA ARG A 240 2.90 -5.10 1.10
C ARG A 240 3.95 -5.44 2.15
N ASP A 241 4.23 -6.73 2.31
CA ASP A 241 5.28 -7.17 3.24
C ASP A 241 6.66 -6.81 2.69
N GLU A 242 7.32 -5.83 3.31
CA GLU A 242 8.67 -5.38 2.95
C GLU A 242 9.78 -6.11 3.75
N SER A 243 9.44 -7.14 4.53
CA SER A 243 10.38 -7.77 5.48
C SER A 243 10.34 -9.30 5.49
N HIS A 244 11.44 -9.94 5.09
CA HIS A 244 12.19 -10.96 5.85
C HIS A 244 13.33 -11.51 4.98
N ALA A 245 14.50 -11.75 5.60
CA ALA A 245 15.77 -12.18 4.99
C ALA A 245 15.79 -13.62 4.42
N SER A 246 14.62 -14.27 4.25
CA SER A 246 14.51 -15.65 3.78
C SER A 246 14.31 -15.78 2.26
N SER A 247 14.40 -14.68 1.51
CA SER A 247 14.52 -14.70 0.05
C SER A 247 15.79 -14.01 -0.40
N SER A 248 16.31 -14.46 -1.54
CA SER A 248 17.55 -13.98 -2.16
C SER A 248 17.49 -12.53 -2.65
N ARG A 249 16.35 -11.82 -2.50
CA ARG A 249 16.20 -10.39 -2.81
C ARG A 249 15.23 -9.69 -1.84
N PRO A 250 15.71 -8.77 -0.99
CA PRO A 250 14.84 -7.89 -0.21
C PRO A 250 13.87 -7.10 -1.11
N GLY A 251 12.58 -7.06 -0.77
CA GLY A 251 11.60 -6.15 -1.39
C GLY A 251 10.74 -6.68 -2.54
N LEU A 252 10.69 -8.00 -2.79
CA LEU A 252 9.90 -8.58 -3.89
C LEU A 252 8.83 -9.61 -3.45
N ARG A 253 8.39 -9.61 -2.18
CA ARG A 253 7.23 -10.42 -1.80
C ARG A 253 5.92 -9.80 -2.32
N PRO A 254 5.03 -10.56 -2.99
CA PRO A 254 3.72 -10.06 -3.41
C PRO A 254 2.65 -10.16 -2.32
N ASP A 255 3.00 -10.66 -1.12
CA ASP A 255 2.10 -10.75 0.03
C ASP A 255 1.55 -9.35 0.37
N ALA A 256 0.22 -9.27 0.52
CA ALA A 256 -0.45 -7.99 0.74
C ALA A 256 -1.58 -8.12 1.75
N VAL A 257 -1.82 -7.05 2.50
CA VAL A 257 -3.03 -6.86 3.30
C VAL A 257 -3.80 -5.65 2.78
N ILE A 258 -5.11 -5.82 2.65
CA ILE A 258 -6.03 -4.83 2.09
C ILE A 258 -6.81 -4.23 3.25
N VAL A 259 -6.62 -2.94 3.47
CA VAL A 259 -7.19 -2.24 4.62
C VAL A 259 -8.10 -1.10 4.15
N LYS A 260 -9.34 -1.04 4.65
CA LYS A 260 -10.26 0.09 4.43
C LYS A 260 -10.42 0.86 5.73
N GLY A 261 -9.84 2.07 5.80
CA GLY A 261 -9.77 2.83 7.05
C GLY A 261 -8.99 2.04 8.12
N ASN A 262 -9.70 1.56 9.15
CA ASN A 262 -9.13 0.75 10.22
C ASN A 262 -9.56 -0.74 10.16
N VAL A 263 -10.04 -1.21 9.00
CA VAL A 263 -10.60 -2.56 8.84
C VAL A 263 -9.77 -3.37 7.86
N LEU A 264 -9.35 -4.57 8.28
CA LEU A 264 -8.75 -5.57 7.40
C LEU A 264 -9.88 -6.21 6.56
N VAL A 265 -9.90 -5.94 5.26
CA VAL A 265 -10.95 -6.39 4.34
C VAL A 265 -10.47 -7.44 3.35
N GLY A 266 -9.17 -7.73 3.32
CA GLY A 266 -8.63 -8.79 2.48
C GLY A 266 -7.16 -9.09 2.74
N LYS A 267 -6.72 -10.27 2.31
CA LYS A 267 -5.34 -10.74 2.47
C LYS A 267 -4.88 -11.50 1.23
N CYS A 268 -3.66 -11.28 0.78
CA CYS A 268 -3.04 -11.94 -0.36
C CYS A 268 -1.73 -12.60 0.05
N GLU A 269 -1.52 -13.83 -0.40
CA GLU A 269 -0.30 -14.62 -0.19
C GLU A 269 0.20 -15.13 -1.52
N ALA A 270 1.44 -14.80 -1.87
CA ALA A 270 1.86 -14.95 -3.26
C ALA A 270 3.21 -15.65 -3.38
N LYS A 271 3.37 -16.42 -4.45
CA LYS A 271 4.56 -17.25 -4.71
C LYS A 271 4.90 -17.24 -6.19
N ALA A 272 6.17 -17.41 -6.54
CA ALA A 272 6.60 -17.42 -7.94
C ALA A 272 5.98 -18.57 -8.75
N SER A 273 5.85 -19.75 -8.15
CA SER A 273 5.49 -21.00 -8.83
C SER A 273 4.25 -21.66 -8.23
N GLU A 274 3.45 -22.29 -9.09
CA GLU A 274 2.32 -23.15 -8.70
C GLU A 274 2.72 -24.25 -7.72
N LYS A 275 3.95 -24.77 -7.77
CA LYS A 275 4.45 -25.79 -6.82
C LYS A 275 4.42 -25.30 -5.37
N GLN A 276 4.38 -23.98 -5.15
CA GLN A 276 4.39 -23.35 -3.84
C GLN A 276 3.00 -22.78 -3.46
N ILE A 277 1.97 -22.97 -4.29
CA ILE A 277 0.63 -22.42 -4.00
C ILE A 277 0.00 -23.05 -2.75
N ALA A 278 0.33 -24.32 -2.45
CA ALA A 278 -0.08 -24.98 -1.21
C ALA A 278 0.57 -24.30 0.00
N THR A 279 1.85 -23.90 -0.10
CA THR A 279 2.53 -23.10 0.93
C THR A 279 1.86 -21.73 1.10
N ALA A 280 1.50 -21.05 0.00
CA ALA A 280 0.76 -19.79 0.07
C ALA A 280 -0.58 -19.97 0.81
N THR A 281 -1.29 -21.07 0.55
CA THR A 281 -2.56 -21.39 1.22
C THR A 281 -2.39 -21.63 2.72
N LEU A 282 -1.31 -22.31 3.13
CA LEU A 282 -1.00 -22.49 4.56
C LEU A 282 -0.65 -21.15 5.22
N GLU A 283 0.14 -20.31 4.55
CA GLU A 283 0.55 -19.00 5.05
C GLU A 283 -0.62 -18.02 5.27
N LEU A 284 -1.75 -18.21 4.58
CA LEU A 284 -2.97 -17.43 4.82
C LEU A 284 -3.45 -17.51 6.27
N THR A 285 -3.33 -18.67 6.91
CA THR A 285 -3.76 -18.90 8.30
C THR A 285 -2.59 -18.94 9.26
N GLU A 286 -1.45 -19.52 8.89
CA GLU A 286 -0.28 -19.66 9.77
C GLU A 286 0.34 -18.33 10.19
N LYS A 287 0.21 -17.30 9.35
CA LYS A 287 0.72 -15.97 9.68
C LYS A 287 -0.30 -15.09 10.43
N MET A 288 -1.50 -15.59 10.70
CA MET A 288 -2.52 -14.85 11.46
C MET A 288 -2.35 -15.09 12.95
N ALA A 289 -2.30 -14.01 13.73
CA ALA A 289 -2.38 -14.09 15.18
C ALA A 289 -3.83 -14.33 15.61
N ASP A 290 -4.03 -15.03 16.73
CA ASP A 290 -5.37 -15.37 17.23
C ASP A 290 -6.27 -14.12 17.29
N ALA A 291 -5.78 -13.05 17.93
CA ALA A 291 -6.50 -11.78 18.05
C ALA A 291 -6.64 -10.96 16.74
N ALA A 292 -6.06 -11.36 15.61
CA ALA A 292 -6.12 -10.59 14.38
C ALA A 292 -7.55 -10.44 13.80
N TYR A 293 -8.49 -11.35 14.14
CA TYR A 293 -9.90 -11.30 13.73
C TYR A 293 -10.60 -10.04 14.25
N THR A 294 -10.05 -9.42 15.30
CA THR A 294 -10.55 -8.15 15.81
C THR A 294 -10.43 -7.03 14.78
N THR A 295 -9.52 -7.15 13.81
CA THR A 295 -9.37 -6.20 12.71
C THR A 295 -10.35 -6.46 11.54
N PHE A 296 -11.07 -7.59 11.54
CA PHE A 296 -12.05 -7.90 10.50
C PHE A 296 -13.27 -6.98 10.58
N PRO A 297 -14.10 -6.91 9.53
CA PRO A 297 -15.31 -6.10 9.53
C PRO A 297 -16.23 -6.42 10.70
N ARG A 298 -16.86 -5.39 11.26
CA ARG A 298 -17.70 -5.51 12.46
C ARG A 298 -18.81 -6.55 12.28
N GLY A 299 -18.89 -7.46 13.24
CA GLY A 299 -19.85 -8.56 13.26
C GLY A 299 -19.48 -9.73 12.34
N ARG A 300 -18.33 -9.67 11.67
CA ARG A 300 -17.89 -10.66 10.67
C ARG A 300 -16.71 -11.47 11.19
N THR A 301 -16.71 -12.75 10.85
CA THR A 301 -15.62 -13.68 11.19
C THR A 301 -14.84 -14.15 9.97
N CYS A 302 -15.19 -13.68 8.77
CA CYS A 302 -14.45 -14.03 7.55
C CYS A 302 -14.24 -12.83 6.63
N ILE A 303 -13.19 -12.93 5.82
CA ILE A 303 -12.81 -11.97 4.78
C ILE A 303 -12.38 -12.73 3.53
N PRO A 304 -12.45 -12.11 2.33
CA PRO A 304 -11.83 -12.67 1.14
C PRO A 304 -10.31 -12.73 1.31
N ALA A 305 -9.71 -13.79 0.77
CA ALA A 305 -8.27 -13.89 0.65
C ALA A 305 -7.87 -14.49 -0.68
N TRP A 306 -6.62 -14.26 -1.10
CA TRP A 306 -6.10 -14.75 -2.37
C TRP A 306 -4.79 -15.46 -2.17
N THR A 307 -4.60 -16.54 -2.93
CA THR A 307 -3.26 -17.05 -3.22
C THR A 307 -2.96 -16.85 -4.69
N THR A 308 -1.77 -16.35 -5.01
CA THR A 308 -1.38 -16.00 -6.37
C THR A 308 -0.02 -16.59 -6.74
N CYS A 309 0.09 -17.02 -8.00
CA CYS A 309 1.35 -17.36 -8.63
C CYS A 309 1.26 -17.12 -10.14
N ALA A 310 2.34 -17.38 -10.89
CA ALA A 310 2.43 -17.02 -12.30
C ALA A 310 1.27 -17.54 -13.18
N GLY A 311 0.76 -18.75 -12.90
CA GLY A 311 -0.28 -19.39 -13.70
C GLY A 311 -1.67 -19.46 -13.07
N LEU A 312 -1.80 -19.12 -11.78
CA LEU A 312 -2.99 -19.44 -11.00
C LEU A 312 -3.27 -18.40 -9.93
N ILE A 313 -4.54 -17.99 -9.84
CA ILE A 313 -5.11 -17.25 -8.71
C ILE A 313 -6.17 -18.13 -8.05
N GLN A 314 -6.14 -18.27 -6.74
CA GLN A 314 -7.20 -18.93 -5.97
C GLN A 314 -7.86 -17.90 -5.06
N LEU A 315 -9.18 -17.83 -5.10
CA LEU A 315 -9.98 -17.04 -4.16
C LEU A 315 -10.35 -17.94 -2.97
N HIS A 316 -10.11 -17.43 -1.77
CA HIS A 316 -10.37 -18.12 -0.52
C HIS A 316 -11.35 -17.34 0.36
N GLN A 317 -12.08 -18.08 1.18
CA GLN A 317 -12.69 -17.57 2.40
C GLN A 317 -11.73 -17.81 3.55
N LEU A 318 -11.14 -16.74 4.09
CA LEU A 318 -10.35 -16.79 5.33
C LEU A 318 -11.28 -16.54 6.51
N SER A 319 -11.49 -17.55 7.35
CA SER A 319 -12.43 -17.51 8.47
C SER A 319 -11.70 -17.69 9.79
N TYR A 320 -12.20 -17.03 10.83
CA TYR A 320 -11.82 -17.25 12.21
C TYR A 320 -12.96 -17.95 12.94
N ASN A 321 -12.65 -19.03 13.67
CA ASN A 321 -13.61 -19.68 14.55
C ASN A 321 -13.38 -19.25 16.00
N PRO A 322 -14.27 -18.42 16.59
CA PRO A 322 -14.10 -17.94 17.96
C PRO A 322 -14.17 -19.04 19.04
N HIS A 323 -14.74 -20.21 18.74
CA HIS A 323 -14.86 -21.30 19.70
C HIS A 323 -13.56 -22.09 19.84
N THR A 324 -12.81 -22.23 18.74
CA THR A 324 -11.55 -22.97 18.71
C THR A 324 -10.33 -22.07 18.68
N ASN A 325 -10.51 -20.76 18.46
CA ASN A 325 -9.46 -19.77 18.22
C ASN A 325 -8.53 -20.15 17.05
N ILE A 326 -9.10 -20.73 15.99
CA ILE A 326 -8.35 -21.21 14.83
C ILE A 326 -8.80 -20.45 13.57
N TYR A 327 -7.82 -20.13 12.72
CA TYR A 327 -8.08 -19.67 11.36
C TYR A 327 -8.16 -20.84 10.40
N GLU A 328 -9.14 -20.79 9.51
CA GLU A 328 -9.33 -21.75 8.44
C GLU A 328 -9.39 -21.00 7.10
N SER A 329 -8.80 -21.60 6.06
CA SER A 329 -8.92 -21.11 4.70
C SER A 329 -9.65 -22.14 3.86
N LYS A 330 -10.65 -21.70 3.10
CA LYS A 330 -11.39 -22.53 2.16
C LYS A 330 -11.32 -21.94 0.76
N ILE A 331 -10.78 -22.70 -0.20
CA ILE A 331 -10.81 -22.34 -1.62
C ILE A 331 -12.28 -22.26 -2.08
N LEU A 332 -12.65 -21.14 -2.67
CA LEU A 332 -13.95 -20.90 -3.27
C LEU A 332 -13.91 -21.12 -4.77
N GLU A 333 -12.90 -20.54 -5.42
CA GLU A 333 -12.75 -20.56 -6.88
C GLU A 333 -11.25 -20.56 -7.25
N MET A 334 -10.96 -21.05 -8.45
CA MET A 334 -9.61 -21.09 -9.02
C MET A 334 -9.66 -20.56 -10.46
N TYR A 335 -8.68 -19.72 -10.81
CA TYR A 335 -8.63 -19.02 -12.09
C TYR A 335 -7.25 -19.20 -12.71
N HIS A 336 -7.18 -19.85 -13.88
CA HIS A 336 -5.93 -19.95 -14.63
C HIS A 336 -5.66 -18.63 -15.36
N THR A 337 -4.53 -17.99 -15.06
CA THR A 337 -4.20 -16.65 -15.60
C THR A 337 -3.98 -16.68 -17.11
N THR A 338 -3.63 -17.84 -17.68
CA THR A 338 -3.47 -18.04 -19.13
C THR A 338 -4.79 -18.26 -19.86
N ASN A 339 -5.86 -18.65 -19.14
CA ASN A 339 -7.17 -18.92 -19.72
C ASN A 339 -8.02 -17.64 -19.78
N PHE A 340 -8.44 -17.27 -20.99
CA PHE A 340 -9.18 -16.02 -21.24
C PHE A 340 -10.53 -15.95 -20.50
N ASN A 341 -11.26 -17.07 -20.41
CA ASN A 341 -12.53 -17.12 -19.70
C ASN A 341 -12.33 -17.06 -18.18
N ASP A 342 -11.30 -17.72 -17.64
CA ASP A 342 -11.00 -17.64 -16.20
C ASP A 342 -10.59 -16.23 -15.80
N ARG A 343 -9.85 -15.50 -16.66
CA ARG A 343 -9.55 -14.09 -16.43
C ARG A 343 -10.82 -13.24 -16.34
N GLN A 344 -11.78 -13.44 -17.23
CA GLN A 344 -13.07 -12.74 -17.16
C GLN A 344 -13.85 -13.11 -15.90
N ARG A 345 -13.94 -14.40 -15.54
CA ARG A 345 -14.62 -14.86 -14.32
C ARG A 345 -14.01 -14.22 -13.07
N PHE A 346 -12.68 -14.19 -12.98
CA PHE A 346 -11.98 -13.54 -11.88
C PHE A 346 -12.35 -12.05 -11.77
N VAL A 347 -12.38 -11.33 -12.89
CA VAL A 347 -12.78 -9.91 -12.90
C VAL A 347 -14.20 -9.71 -12.37
N VAL A 348 -15.16 -10.55 -12.79
CA VAL A 348 -16.54 -10.47 -12.28
C VAL A 348 -16.61 -10.73 -10.78
N ASP A 349 -15.95 -11.78 -10.30
CA ASP A 349 -15.95 -12.13 -8.88
C ASP A 349 -15.23 -11.08 -8.03
N LEU A 350 -14.15 -10.49 -8.54
CA LEU A 350 -13.47 -9.36 -7.90
C LEU A 350 -14.40 -8.16 -7.72
N PHE A 351 -15.24 -7.83 -8.71
CA PHE A 351 -16.21 -6.74 -8.57
C PHE A 351 -17.33 -7.04 -7.57
N LYS A 352 -17.73 -8.31 -7.42
CA LYS A 352 -18.63 -8.71 -6.32
C LYS A 352 -17.98 -8.49 -4.95
N ILE A 353 -16.68 -8.76 -4.84
CA ILE A 353 -15.90 -8.49 -3.62
C ILE A 353 -15.80 -6.99 -3.36
N LEU A 354 -15.50 -6.16 -4.36
CA LEU A 354 -15.46 -4.70 -4.22
C LEU A 354 -16.82 -4.14 -3.79
N LYS A 355 -17.92 -4.69 -4.32
CA LYS A 355 -19.30 -4.36 -3.92
C LYS A 355 -19.55 -4.68 -2.44
N TRP A 356 -19.01 -5.80 -1.94
CA TRP A 356 -19.07 -6.17 -0.52
C TRP A 356 -18.19 -5.28 0.38
N VAL A 357 -16.99 -4.92 -0.09
CA VAL A 357 -16.04 -4.07 0.66
C VAL A 357 -16.50 -2.62 0.78
N THR A 358 -17.16 -2.11 -0.26
CA THR A 358 -17.60 -0.70 -0.36
C THR A 358 -18.30 -0.16 0.89
N PRO A 359 -19.31 -0.83 1.47
CA PRO A 359 -20.02 -0.34 2.66
C PRO A 359 -19.31 -0.60 4.01
N ILE A 360 -18.13 -1.24 4.05
CA ILE A 360 -17.47 -1.60 5.31
C ILE A 360 -16.80 -0.38 5.95
N GLU A 361 -17.12 -0.06 7.20
CA GLU A 361 -16.56 1.13 7.87
C GLU A 361 -15.86 0.84 9.21
N GLN A 362 -16.28 -0.20 9.93
CA GLN A 362 -15.83 -0.45 11.30
C GLN A 362 -15.28 -1.87 11.45
N PRO A 363 -14.22 -2.05 12.25
CA PRO A 363 -13.71 -3.36 12.60
C PRO A 363 -14.47 -3.95 13.81
N ASN A 364 -14.21 -5.22 14.14
CA ASN A 364 -14.69 -5.83 15.39
C ASN A 364 -14.12 -5.12 16.63
N ALA A 365 -12.84 -4.69 16.58
CA ALA A 365 -12.22 -3.80 17.56
C ALA A 365 -11.22 -2.84 16.87
N LEU A 366 -11.11 -1.61 17.39
CA LEU A 366 -10.19 -0.62 16.87
C LEU A 366 -8.75 -0.93 17.30
N MET A 367 -7.98 -1.54 16.40
CA MET A 367 -6.57 -1.81 16.59
C MET A 367 -5.70 -0.72 15.96
N HIS A 368 -4.51 -0.51 16.52
CA HIS A 368 -3.52 0.46 16.03
C HIS A 368 -2.50 -0.18 15.08
N LEU A 369 -2.59 -1.49 14.86
CA LEU A 369 -1.70 -2.30 14.03
C LEU A 369 -2.50 -3.36 13.28
N PHE A 370 -1.99 -3.80 12.13
CA PHE A 370 -2.55 -4.89 11.35
C PHE A 370 -1.63 -6.11 11.38
N PRO A 371 -2.18 -7.33 11.33
CA PRO A 371 -1.38 -8.55 11.26
C PRO A 371 -0.44 -8.50 10.05
N GLN A 372 0.80 -8.93 10.26
CA GLN A 372 1.87 -9.06 9.26
C GLN A 372 2.38 -7.76 8.64
N LEU A 373 1.84 -6.62 9.07
CA LEU A 373 2.34 -5.33 8.63
C LEU A 373 3.52 -4.92 9.51
N ARG A 374 4.69 -4.73 8.88
CA ARG A 374 5.83 -4.09 9.53
C ARG A 374 5.63 -2.58 9.53
N ASN A 375 5.56 -2.01 10.73
CA ASN A 375 5.44 -0.59 10.97
C ASN A 375 6.75 -0.04 11.55
N ILE A 376 7.00 1.25 11.33
CA ILE A 376 8.12 1.96 11.94
C ILE A 376 7.57 2.85 13.06
N THR A 377 8.07 2.67 14.28
CA THR A 377 7.69 3.52 15.42
C THR A 377 8.31 4.92 15.28
N PRO A 378 7.84 5.93 16.03
CA PRO A 378 8.46 7.26 16.04
C PRO A 378 9.96 7.24 16.39
N ASN A 379 10.39 6.27 17.19
CA ASN A 379 11.79 6.08 17.61
C ASN A 379 12.58 5.23 16.59
N GLY A 380 11.97 4.89 15.45
CA GLY A 380 12.60 4.19 14.34
C GLY A 380 12.66 2.67 14.49
N HIS A 381 12.11 2.10 15.56
CA HIS A 381 12.02 0.64 15.75
C HIS A 381 11.04 0.04 14.76
N TYR A 382 11.23 -1.24 14.43
CA TYR A 382 10.27 -1.96 13.62
C TYR A 382 9.33 -2.74 14.51
N VAL A 383 8.04 -2.74 14.17
CA VAL A 383 6.99 -3.43 14.91
C VAL A 383 6.15 -4.23 13.93
N THR A 384 6.08 -5.54 14.11
CA THR A 384 5.31 -6.45 13.25
C THR A 384 4.44 -7.36 14.08
N TRP A 385 3.14 -7.38 13.81
CA TRP A 385 2.21 -8.28 14.49
C TRP A 385 2.19 -9.66 13.83
N LEU A 386 2.87 -10.62 14.44
CA LEU A 386 2.98 -12.00 13.97
C LEU A 386 2.12 -12.94 14.81
N LYS A 387 1.98 -14.20 14.37
CA LYS A 387 1.22 -15.23 15.08
C LYS A 387 1.65 -15.41 16.54
N ALA A 388 2.95 -15.39 16.81
CA ALA A 388 3.50 -15.56 18.15
C ALA A 388 3.34 -14.32 19.06
N GLY A 389 2.98 -13.17 18.50
CA GLY A 389 2.92 -11.91 19.22
C GLY A 389 3.38 -10.72 18.39
N LEU A 390 3.45 -9.56 19.04
CA LEU A 390 3.95 -8.34 18.46
C LEU A 390 5.47 -8.28 18.58
N VAL A 391 6.19 -8.44 17.47
CA VAL A 391 7.65 -8.38 17.44
C VAL A 391 8.10 -6.93 17.31
N LYS A 392 8.82 -6.42 18.31
CA LYS A 392 9.49 -5.11 18.28
C LYS A 392 10.99 -5.35 18.07
N GLU A 393 11.49 -5.01 16.89
CA GLU A 393 12.92 -5.10 16.54
C GLU A 393 13.57 -3.74 16.75
N PHE A 394 14.61 -3.71 17.58
CA PHE A 394 15.30 -2.48 17.93
C PHE A 394 16.35 -2.10 16.87
N ARG A 395 16.57 -0.80 16.68
CA ARG A 395 17.58 -0.34 15.72
C ARG A 395 18.99 -0.60 16.28
N LYS A 396 19.94 -0.79 15.36
CA LYS A 396 21.37 -0.83 15.68
C LYS A 396 21.72 0.48 16.40
N ASN A 397 22.26 0.39 17.62
CA ASN A 397 22.62 1.48 18.53
C ASN A 397 21.49 2.03 19.43
N ALA A 398 20.31 1.40 19.50
CA ALA A 398 19.34 1.74 20.54
C ALA A 398 19.91 1.35 21.92
N GLU A 399 20.02 2.31 22.84
CA GLU A 399 20.45 2.07 24.22
C GLU A 399 19.30 1.51 25.06
N ILE A 400 18.96 0.24 24.80
CA ILE A 400 17.87 -0.45 25.48
C ILE A 400 18.45 -1.44 26.48
N ASP A 401 18.08 -1.30 27.75
CA ASP A 401 18.50 -2.22 28.80
C ASP A 401 17.67 -3.52 28.74
N MET A 402 18.13 -4.44 27.89
CA MET A 402 17.52 -5.77 27.74
C MET A 402 17.54 -6.58 29.04
N THR A 403 18.44 -6.29 29.99
CA THR A 403 18.47 -6.96 31.30
C THR A 403 17.24 -6.60 32.12
N ILE A 404 16.82 -5.33 32.06
CA ILE A 404 15.63 -4.85 32.74
C ILE A 404 14.37 -5.42 32.10
N ILE A 405 14.27 -5.39 30.78
CA ILE A 405 13.10 -5.98 30.09
C ILE A 405 13.00 -7.48 30.41
N HIS A 406 14.11 -8.21 30.40
CA HIS A 406 14.15 -9.62 30.77
C HIS A 406 13.72 -9.83 32.24
N ARG A 407 14.11 -8.95 33.17
CA ARG A 407 13.66 -8.99 34.56
C ARG A 407 12.14 -8.79 34.66
N VAL A 408 11.59 -7.81 33.96
CA VAL A 408 10.13 -7.51 33.95
C VAL A 408 9.35 -8.70 33.40
N TYR A 409 9.74 -9.25 32.25
CA TYR A 409 9.03 -10.39 31.64
C TYR A 409 9.10 -11.67 32.48
N ASN A 410 10.16 -11.88 33.27
CA ASN A 410 10.26 -13.02 34.19
C ASN A 410 9.50 -12.83 35.52
N ALA A 411 9.07 -11.61 35.85
CA ALA A 411 8.38 -11.33 37.11
C ALA A 411 6.87 -11.67 37.07
N ASN A 412 6.31 -12.04 35.91
CA ASN A 412 4.90 -12.41 35.73
C ASN A 412 3.90 -11.35 36.27
N LEU A 413 4.23 -10.07 36.06
CA LEU A 413 3.42 -8.92 36.47
C LEU A 413 2.05 -8.94 35.78
N GLN A 414 0.99 -8.56 36.48
CA GLN A 414 -0.38 -8.69 35.97
C GLN A 414 -0.78 -7.48 35.14
N HIS A 415 -0.33 -6.28 35.50
CA HIS A 415 -0.76 -5.02 34.89
C HIS A 415 0.35 -4.39 34.04
N VAL A 416 1.35 -5.17 33.65
CA VAL A 416 2.46 -4.76 32.79
C VAL A 416 2.51 -5.65 31.57
N GLU A 417 2.94 -5.08 30.45
CA GLU A 417 3.27 -5.80 29.22
C GLU A 417 4.09 -7.06 29.48
N ARG A 418 3.75 -8.13 28.75
CA ARG A 418 4.43 -9.42 28.79
C ARG A 418 5.00 -9.77 27.43
N GLY A 419 6.10 -10.50 27.44
CA GLY A 419 6.72 -10.98 26.21
C GLY A 419 7.89 -11.91 26.46
N VAL A 420 8.64 -12.15 25.40
CA VAL A 420 9.87 -12.93 25.39
C VAL A 420 10.97 -12.09 24.79
N CYS A 421 12.14 -12.06 25.42
CA CYS A 421 13.31 -11.36 24.90
C CYS A 421 14.04 -12.22 23.86
N GLY A 422 14.38 -11.61 22.74
CA GLY A 422 15.38 -12.10 21.79
C GLY A 422 16.69 -11.31 21.92
N PRO A 423 17.70 -11.63 21.09
CA PRO A 423 19.01 -10.96 21.15
C PRO A 423 18.96 -9.46 20.81
N ILE A 424 18.06 -9.07 19.89
CA ILE A 424 17.93 -7.68 19.37
C ILE A 424 16.47 -7.25 19.22
N SER A 425 15.55 -7.99 19.84
CA SER A 425 14.10 -7.80 19.70
C SER A 425 13.37 -8.30 20.92
N VAL A 426 12.11 -7.91 21.05
CA VAL A 426 11.16 -8.52 21.98
C VAL A 426 9.94 -9.00 21.21
N THR A 427 9.35 -10.10 21.65
CA THR A 427 8.05 -10.57 21.18
C THR A 427 7.04 -10.36 22.29
N ILE A 428 6.23 -9.31 22.17
CA ILE A 428 5.18 -8.95 23.13
C ILE A 428 3.99 -9.87 22.90
N THR A 429 3.56 -10.57 23.95
CA THR A 429 2.45 -11.53 23.91
C THR A 429 1.15 -10.95 24.46
N SER A 430 1.22 -9.87 25.23
CA SER A 430 0.07 -9.14 25.77
C SER A 430 -0.46 -8.11 24.77
N ILE A 431 -1.22 -8.56 23.76
CA ILE A 431 -1.74 -7.69 22.70
C ILE A 431 -3.04 -7.00 23.16
N GLY A 432 -3.08 -5.68 23.03
CA GLY A 432 -4.22 -4.86 23.43
C GLY A 432 -4.48 -3.67 22.49
N GLN A 433 -5.64 -3.05 22.69
CA GLN A 433 -5.97 -1.75 22.10
C GLN A 433 -5.22 -0.64 22.84
N THR A 434 -4.91 0.46 22.16
CA THR A 434 -4.52 1.68 22.86
C THR A 434 -5.68 2.14 23.74
N LEU A 435 -5.37 2.81 24.86
CA LEU A 435 -6.39 3.32 25.77
C LEU A 435 -7.45 4.16 25.02
N GLN A 436 -7.00 5.07 24.15
CA GLN A 436 -7.89 5.92 23.32
C GLN A 436 -8.92 5.12 22.52
N ASN A 437 -8.51 3.98 21.94
CA ASN A 437 -9.40 3.14 21.13
C ASN A 437 -10.33 2.29 22.00
N ALA A 438 -9.88 1.90 23.18
CA ALA A 438 -10.63 1.06 24.10
C ALA A 438 -11.73 1.84 24.84
N LEU A 439 -11.51 3.13 25.15
CA LEU A 439 -12.39 3.95 25.99
C LEU A 439 -13.86 3.95 25.56
N VAL A 440 -14.14 3.90 24.25
CA VAL A 440 -15.51 3.90 23.72
C VAL A 440 -16.29 2.64 24.16
N ASN A 441 -15.61 1.51 24.30
CA ASN A 441 -16.21 0.22 24.62
C ASN A 441 -15.77 -0.32 25.99
N PHE A 442 -15.02 0.46 26.76
CA PHE A 442 -14.47 0.01 28.03
C PHE A 442 -15.59 -0.11 29.06
N GLN A 443 -15.80 -1.31 29.60
CA GLN A 443 -16.87 -1.60 30.55
C GLN A 443 -16.58 -1.09 31.97
N GLY A 444 -15.32 -0.79 32.30
CA GLY A 444 -14.93 -0.20 33.58
C GLY A 444 -15.12 1.31 33.61
N ASN A 445 -15.05 1.90 34.81
CA ASN A 445 -14.96 3.36 34.95
C ASN A 445 -13.50 3.83 34.85
N ARG A 446 -13.30 5.15 34.66
CA ARG A 446 -11.96 5.75 34.61
C ARG A 446 -11.15 5.50 35.89
N ASP A 447 -11.79 5.46 37.05
CA ASP A 447 -11.13 5.13 38.32
C ASP A 447 -10.51 3.72 38.32
N SER A 448 -11.14 2.76 37.63
CA SER A 448 -10.60 1.42 37.47
C SER A 448 -9.33 1.42 36.63
N ILE A 449 -9.26 2.27 35.59
CA ILE A 449 -8.06 2.44 34.76
C ILE A 449 -6.94 3.05 35.61
N VAL A 450 -7.23 4.12 36.35
CA VAL A 450 -6.25 4.76 37.25
C VAL A 450 -5.70 3.77 38.26
N ARG A 451 -6.58 2.98 38.91
CA ARG A 451 -6.18 1.97 39.89
C ARG A 451 -5.28 0.90 39.27
N GLN A 452 -5.63 0.37 38.10
CA GLN A 452 -4.82 -0.65 37.45
C GLN A 452 -3.46 -0.13 36.97
N VAL A 453 -3.39 1.12 36.49
CA VAL A 453 -2.10 1.75 36.16
C VAL A 453 -1.26 1.98 37.43
N GLN A 454 -1.89 2.37 38.54
CA GLN A 454 -1.19 2.47 39.83
C GLN A 454 -0.64 1.11 40.27
N THR A 455 -1.45 0.05 40.18
CA THR A 455 -1.01 -1.32 40.48
C THR A 455 0.14 -1.78 39.57
N ALA A 456 0.13 -1.40 38.29
CA ALA A 456 1.24 -1.68 37.38
C ALA A 456 2.56 -1.04 37.84
N LEU A 457 2.51 0.20 38.33
CA LEU A 457 3.67 0.89 38.88
C LEU A 457 4.15 0.23 40.17
N GLU A 458 3.24 -0.10 41.09
CA GLU A 458 3.57 -0.82 42.32
C GLU A 458 4.22 -2.18 42.02
N GLU A 459 3.71 -2.91 41.03
CA GLU A 459 4.28 -4.17 40.53
C GLU A 459 5.72 -4.00 40.01
N LEU A 460 5.99 -2.96 39.21
CA LEU A 460 7.34 -2.63 38.72
C LEU A 460 8.27 -2.20 39.87
N HIS A 461 7.79 -1.34 40.76
CA HIS A 461 8.58 -0.81 41.87
C HIS A 461 8.98 -1.90 42.87
N ASN A 462 8.09 -2.88 43.10
CA ASN A 462 8.39 -4.05 43.94
C ASN A 462 9.53 -4.91 43.40
N ILE A 463 9.77 -4.88 42.09
CA ILE A 463 10.94 -5.52 41.48
C ILE A 463 12.08 -4.53 41.23
N GLY A 464 12.05 -3.34 41.83
CA GLY A 464 13.14 -2.36 41.76
C GLY A 464 13.32 -1.71 40.39
N VAL A 465 12.25 -1.61 39.60
CA VAL A 465 12.26 -1.00 38.25
C VAL A 465 11.24 0.13 38.20
N ALA A 466 11.59 1.28 37.62
CA ALA A 466 10.67 2.35 37.26
C ALA A 466 10.36 2.30 35.75
N HIS A 467 9.15 2.71 35.35
CA HIS A 467 8.69 2.68 33.96
C HIS A 467 9.29 3.82 33.11
N CYS A 468 9.31 5.03 33.68
CA CYS A 468 9.82 6.28 33.13
C CYS A 468 9.12 6.86 31.88
N ASP A 469 8.08 6.22 31.34
CA ASP A 469 7.23 6.81 30.29
C ASP A 469 5.74 6.52 30.52
N VAL A 470 5.22 6.88 31.70
CA VAL A 470 3.81 6.68 32.07
C VAL A 470 2.94 7.75 31.39
N ARG A 471 2.08 7.33 30.46
CA ARG A 471 1.21 8.20 29.65
C ARG A 471 0.12 7.39 28.95
N ALA A 472 -0.98 8.01 28.55
CA ALA A 472 -2.10 7.30 27.92
C ALA A 472 -1.71 6.54 26.63
N ALA A 473 -0.70 7.03 25.91
CA ALA A 473 -0.17 6.37 24.70
C ALA A 473 0.47 5.00 24.97
N ASN A 474 0.94 4.77 26.21
CA ASN A 474 1.62 3.54 26.63
C ASN A 474 0.73 2.69 27.56
N VAL A 475 -0.54 3.06 27.71
CA VAL A 475 -1.55 2.28 28.42
C VAL A 475 -2.40 1.54 27.40
N PHE A 476 -2.52 0.23 27.59
CA PHE A 476 -3.26 -0.66 26.69
C PHE A 476 -4.34 -1.42 27.42
N VAL A 477 -5.43 -1.75 26.72
CA VAL A 477 -6.49 -2.62 27.22
C VAL A 477 -6.43 -3.94 26.47
N LEU A 478 -6.21 -5.03 27.21
CA LEU A 478 -6.09 -6.37 26.64
C LEU A 478 -7.41 -6.85 26.05
N LEU A 479 -7.33 -7.49 24.88
CA LEU A 479 -8.50 -7.98 24.15
C LEU A 479 -9.17 -9.19 24.82
N GLY A 480 -8.42 -9.98 25.59
CA GLY A 480 -8.90 -11.25 26.15
C GLY A 480 -9.71 -11.10 27.43
N ASP A 481 -9.36 -10.14 28.29
CA ASP A 481 -9.89 -10.00 29.64
C ASP A 481 -10.22 -8.56 30.04
N ASN A 482 -10.11 -7.59 29.12
CA ASN A 482 -10.29 -6.15 29.35
C ASN A 482 -9.41 -5.56 30.46
N ARG A 483 -8.31 -6.24 30.83
CA ARG A 483 -7.36 -5.72 31.80
C ARG A 483 -6.56 -4.57 31.21
N VAL A 484 -6.32 -3.56 32.04
CA VAL A 484 -5.47 -2.41 31.71
C VAL A 484 -4.03 -2.77 32.04
N ILE A 485 -3.14 -2.57 31.09
CA ILE A 485 -1.70 -2.80 31.26
C ILE A 485 -0.90 -1.56 30.86
N LEU A 486 0.27 -1.42 31.49
CA LEU A 486 1.30 -0.48 31.09
C LEU A 486 2.32 -1.19 30.17
N GLY A 487 2.61 -0.61 29.01
CA GLY A 487 3.53 -1.17 28.02
C GLY A 487 4.56 -0.16 27.54
N ASP A 488 5.34 -0.55 26.53
CA ASP A 488 6.50 0.20 26.06
C ASP A 488 7.63 0.38 27.11
N LEU A 489 8.27 -0.75 27.41
CA LEU A 489 9.28 -0.87 28.47
C LEU A 489 10.67 -0.32 28.11
N GLU A 490 10.79 0.47 27.04
CA GLU A 490 12.09 0.87 26.47
C GLU A 490 12.89 1.85 27.35
N TYR A 491 12.20 2.62 28.19
CA TYR A 491 12.82 3.59 29.10
C TYR A 491 13.01 3.08 30.54
N CYS A 492 12.54 1.86 30.81
CA CYS A 492 12.60 1.26 32.14
C CYS A 492 14.03 1.25 32.68
N ARG A 493 14.19 1.59 33.96
CA ARG A 493 15.49 1.71 34.64
C ARG A 493 15.37 1.42 36.15
N PRO A 494 16.48 1.22 36.88
CA PRO A 494 16.43 1.08 38.33
C PRO A 494 15.81 2.31 39.01
N LEU A 495 15.12 2.11 40.14
CA LEU A 495 14.36 3.17 40.85
C LEU A 495 15.21 4.40 41.19
N ASP A 496 16.46 4.18 41.58
CA ASP A 496 17.43 5.19 42.03
C ASP A 496 18.25 5.80 40.89
N ALA A 497 18.13 5.28 39.66
CA ALA A 497 18.82 5.82 38.50
C ALA A 497 18.29 7.21 38.14
N SER A 498 19.12 8.01 37.47
CA SER A 498 18.67 9.30 36.93
C SER A 498 17.57 9.09 35.87
N PRO A 499 16.55 9.96 35.80
CA PRO A 499 15.49 9.88 34.79
C PRO A 499 16.01 9.89 33.34
N PRO A 500 15.32 9.25 32.38
CA PRO A 500 15.65 9.40 30.97
C PRO A 500 15.26 10.79 30.47
N ASN A 501 15.82 11.15 29.32
CA ASN A 501 15.34 12.29 28.54
C ASN A 501 14.10 11.89 27.72
N VAL A 502 12.92 11.97 28.34
CA VAL A 502 11.61 11.68 27.71
C VAL A 502 10.73 12.93 27.67
N LYS A 503 9.75 12.94 26.74
CA LYS A 503 8.86 14.09 26.50
C LYS A 503 8.08 14.56 27.74
N CYS A 504 7.75 13.64 28.65
CA CYS A 504 6.94 13.91 29.84
C CYS A 504 7.78 14.19 31.11
N CYS A 505 9.08 14.48 30.97
CA CYS A 505 9.93 14.86 32.09
C CYS A 505 9.73 16.34 32.47
N PRO A 506 9.68 16.69 33.76
CA PRO A 506 9.63 18.08 34.20
C PRO A 506 10.83 18.89 33.66
N LYS A 507 10.56 20.02 33.02
CA LYS A 507 11.62 20.88 32.46
C LYS A 507 12.48 21.57 33.51
N ASP A 508 12.00 21.61 34.75
CA ASP A 508 12.68 22.22 35.90
C ASP A 508 13.66 21.27 36.60
N GLY A 509 13.77 20.01 36.15
CA GLY A 509 14.66 19.02 36.74
C GLY A 509 14.23 18.59 38.16
N SER A 510 12.96 18.75 38.50
CA SER A 510 12.43 18.42 39.84
C SER A 510 12.53 16.92 40.18
N CYS A 511 12.46 16.04 39.19
CA CYS A 511 12.70 14.60 39.37
C CYS A 511 14.19 14.29 39.27
N LYS A 512 14.78 13.80 40.37
CA LYS A 512 16.18 13.35 40.46
C LYS A 512 16.33 11.85 40.26
N THR A 513 15.28 11.08 40.56
CA THR A 513 15.26 9.62 40.42
C THR A 513 14.17 9.16 39.46
N ALA A 514 14.35 7.96 38.91
CA ALA A 514 13.38 7.31 38.04
C ALA A 514 12.03 7.07 38.73
N LEU A 515 12.05 6.74 40.04
CA LEU A 515 10.85 6.62 40.86
C LEU A 515 10.08 7.95 40.96
N GLU A 516 10.77 9.06 41.24
CA GLU A 516 10.13 10.38 41.30
C GLU A 516 9.52 10.79 39.96
N LEU A 517 10.11 10.34 38.84
CA LEU A 517 9.54 10.56 37.51
C LEU A 517 8.25 9.78 37.31
N ASP A 518 8.18 8.51 37.69
CA ASP A 518 6.96 7.69 37.61
C ASP A 518 5.81 8.33 38.40
N GLU A 519 6.07 8.77 39.63
CA GLU A 519 5.06 9.42 40.48
C GLU A 519 4.54 10.73 39.86
N TYR A 520 5.44 11.51 39.25
CA TYR A 520 5.06 12.74 38.53
C TYR A 520 4.21 12.41 37.30
N GLN A 521 4.66 11.46 36.48
CA GLN A 521 3.98 11.08 35.24
C GLN A 521 2.63 10.42 35.51
N PHE A 522 2.50 9.66 36.60
CA PHE A 522 1.23 9.08 37.03
C PHE A 522 0.19 10.16 37.33
N ARG A 523 0.55 11.23 38.05
CA ARG A 523 -0.35 12.37 38.27
C ARG A 523 -0.76 13.03 36.96
N ALA A 524 0.22 13.26 36.06
CA ALA A 524 -0.06 13.83 34.74
C ALA A 524 -0.97 12.93 33.88
N PHE A 525 -0.82 11.60 34.00
CA PHE A 525 -1.67 10.62 33.34
C PHE A 525 -3.12 10.68 33.86
N VAL A 526 -3.34 10.85 35.17
CA VAL A 526 -4.69 11.03 35.72
C VAL A 526 -5.38 12.26 35.10
N ASP A 527 -4.65 13.38 34.98
CA ASP A 527 -5.14 14.59 34.34
C ASP A 527 -5.35 14.43 32.82
N GLU A 528 -4.51 13.65 32.14
CA GLU A 528 -4.66 13.28 30.73
C GLU A 528 -5.94 12.45 30.52
N LEU A 529 -6.13 11.39 31.31
CA LEU A 529 -7.30 10.52 31.24
C LEU A 529 -8.62 11.26 31.54
N ALA A 530 -8.60 12.27 32.40
CA ALA A 530 -9.77 13.09 32.66
C ALA A 530 -10.22 13.89 31.42
N ARG A 531 -9.28 14.23 30.53
CA ARG A 531 -9.49 15.03 29.31
C ARG A 531 -9.82 14.19 28.07
N MET A 532 -9.44 12.91 28.04
CA MET A 532 -9.82 11.94 27.00
C MET A 532 -11.29 11.55 27.13
#